data_AF-A0A1Q7EIL1-F1
#
_entry.id   AF-A0A1Q7EIL1-F1
#
_cell.length_a   1.000
_cell.length_b   1.000
_cell.length_c   1.000
_cell.angle_alpha   90.00
_cell.angle_beta   90.00
_cell.angle_gamma   90.00
#
_symmetry.space_group_name_H-M   'P 1'
#
loop_
_entity.id
_entity.type
_entity.pdbx_description
1 polymer ?
#
loop_
_entity_poly.entity_id
_entity_poly.type
_entity_poly.pdbx_seq_one_letter_code
_entity_poly.pdbx_strand_id
1 'polypeptide(L)'
;MALYDRLQSELVDARRRRDELALNTLSLLKSEVVRATKEAGAAGSIDDSLVERVTRKEVKRRQDAIEAYRKGGREEAARREEAEMAILRGYLPAAMTPEQVEAEVREVIAELKPDGPNAFGAVMKAATARLAGRAEGAQVAAAARKLLAS
;
A
#
# COMPACT_ATOMS: atom_id res chain seq x y z
N MET A 1 7.85 8.71 -14.89
CA MET A 1 9.09 8.00 -14.44
C MET A 1 8.62 6.81 -13.63
N ALA A 2 9.19 5.61 -13.86
CA ALA A 2 8.85 4.43 -13.07
C ALA A 2 9.19 4.65 -11.59
N LEU A 3 8.47 4.00 -10.68
CA LEU A 3 8.67 4.17 -9.23
C LEU A 3 10.08 3.77 -8.80
N TYR A 4 10.65 2.75 -9.43
CA TYR A 4 12.01 2.32 -9.11
C TYR A 4 13.07 3.34 -9.56
N ASP A 5 12.90 3.96 -10.72
CA ASP A 5 13.80 5.02 -11.19
C ASP A 5 13.70 6.26 -10.29
N ARG A 6 12.47 6.61 -9.89
CA ARG A 6 12.22 7.68 -8.90
C ARG A 6 12.94 7.39 -7.59
N LEU A 7 12.84 6.16 -7.09
CA LEU A 7 13.51 5.72 -5.87
C LEU A 7 15.03 5.90 -5.95
N GLN A 8 15.62 5.56 -7.10
CA GLN A 8 17.05 5.75 -7.31
C GLN A 8 17.45 7.22 -7.37
N SER A 9 16.66 8.06 -8.05
CA SER A 9 16.89 9.52 -8.10
C SER A 9 16.79 10.14 -6.71
N GLU A 10 15.73 9.84 -5.96
CA GLU A 10 15.51 10.41 -4.63
C GLU A 10 16.59 9.99 -3.63
N LEU A 11 17.19 8.79 -3.78
CA LEU A 11 18.36 8.38 -3.00
C LEU A 11 19.59 9.27 -3.24
N VAL A 12 19.83 9.65 -4.50
CA VAL A 12 20.92 10.58 -4.84
C VAL A 12 20.64 11.96 -4.24
N ASP A 13 19.40 12.44 -4.35
CA ASP A 13 18.99 13.73 -3.81
C ASP A 13 19.02 13.78 -2.28
N ALA A 14 18.60 12.70 -1.59
CA ALA A 14 18.68 12.58 -0.14
C ALA A 14 20.13 12.64 0.34
N ARG A 15 21.04 11.94 -0.36
CA ARG A 15 22.48 11.99 -0.08
C ARG A 15 23.05 13.40 -0.28
N ARG A 16 22.68 14.09 -1.37
CA ARG A 16 23.13 15.46 -1.66
C ARG A 16 22.66 16.45 -0.60
N ARG A 17 21.41 16.31 -0.13
CA ARG A 17 20.80 17.16 0.89
C ARG A 17 21.18 16.77 2.32
N ARG A 18 21.91 15.66 2.50
CA ARG A 18 22.22 15.07 3.82
C ARG A 18 20.95 14.78 4.65
N ASP A 19 19.88 14.37 3.96
CA ASP A 19 18.64 13.93 4.59
C ASP A 19 18.78 12.46 4.99
N GLU A 20 19.26 12.23 6.22
CA GLU A 20 19.51 10.88 6.73
C GLU A 20 18.24 10.05 6.88
N LEU A 21 17.11 10.68 7.23
CA LEU A 21 15.83 10.00 7.37
C LEU A 21 15.41 9.42 6.02
N ALA A 22 15.33 10.27 4.98
CA ALA A 22 14.98 9.83 3.64
C ALA A 22 15.99 8.82 3.09
N LEU A 23 17.29 9.05 3.27
CA LEU A 23 18.32 8.15 2.78
C LEU A 23 18.17 6.74 3.38
N ASN A 24 17.95 6.63 4.69
CA ASN A 24 17.79 5.35 5.37
C ASN A 24 16.50 4.64 4.95
N THR A 25 15.37 5.36 4.95
CA THR A 25 14.06 4.79 4.56
C THR A 25 14.07 4.29 3.11
N LEU A 26 14.57 5.10 2.18
CA LEU A 26 14.59 4.74 0.76
C LEU A 26 15.62 3.62 0.47
N SER A 27 16.73 3.57 1.21
CA SER A 27 17.73 2.50 1.04
C SER A 27 17.18 1.15 1.50
N LEU A 28 16.42 1.15 2.60
CA LEU A 28 15.71 -0.03 3.07
C LEU A 28 14.66 -0.48 2.04
N LEU A 29 13.83 0.46 1.55
CA LEU A 29 12.81 0.15 0.54
C LEU A 29 13.45 -0.46 -0.71
N LYS A 30 14.53 0.13 -1.24
CA LYS A 30 15.25 -0.41 -2.39
C LYS A 30 15.74 -1.84 -2.14
N SER A 31 16.27 -2.09 -0.94
CA SER A 31 16.78 -3.41 -0.55
C SER A 31 15.66 -4.45 -0.49
N GLU A 32 14.52 -4.12 0.11
CA GLU A 32 13.36 -5.02 0.17
C GLU A 32 12.73 -5.23 -1.22
N VAL A 33 12.71 -4.23 -2.10
CA VAL A 33 12.28 -4.39 -3.50
C VAL A 33 13.18 -5.37 -4.24
N VAL A 34 14.50 -5.19 -4.16
CA VAL A 34 15.49 -6.10 -4.78
C VAL A 34 15.43 -7.49 -4.16
N ARG A 35 15.11 -7.61 -2.88
CA ARG A 35 14.91 -8.91 -2.24
C ARG A 35 13.65 -9.60 -2.78
N ALA A 36 12.56 -8.86 -2.95
CA ALA A 36 11.29 -9.38 -3.43
C ALA A 36 11.35 -9.89 -4.89
N THR A 37 12.32 -9.45 -5.70
CA THR A 37 12.54 -10.05 -7.04
C THR A 37 13.13 -11.45 -6.98
N LYS A 38 13.72 -11.84 -5.85
CA LYS A 38 14.39 -13.13 -5.63
C LYS A 38 13.54 -14.12 -4.86
N GLU A 39 12.35 -13.71 -4.43
CA GLU A 39 11.42 -14.58 -3.71
C GLU A 39 10.83 -15.65 -4.65
N ALA A 40 10.51 -16.82 -4.11
CA ALA A 40 9.91 -17.90 -4.88
C ALA A 40 8.59 -17.44 -5.51
N GLY A 41 8.45 -17.59 -6.83
CA GLY A 41 7.28 -17.14 -7.58
C GLY A 41 7.35 -15.69 -8.07
N ALA A 42 8.44 -14.96 -7.81
CA ALA A 42 8.67 -13.65 -8.41
C ALA A 42 9.08 -13.76 -9.89
N ALA A 43 8.67 -12.78 -10.70
CA ALA A 43 9.02 -12.68 -12.12
C ALA A 43 10.48 -12.26 -12.37
N GLY A 44 11.23 -11.90 -11.31
CA GLY A 44 12.61 -11.41 -11.40
C GLY A 44 12.76 -9.96 -11.86
N SER A 45 11.70 -9.32 -12.35
CA SER A 45 11.67 -7.91 -12.76
C SER A 45 11.22 -6.97 -11.64
N ILE A 46 11.63 -5.70 -11.71
CA ILE A 46 11.10 -4.63 -10.86
C ILE A 46 10.16 -3.78 -11.70
N ASP A 47 8.87 -3.92 -11.46
CA ASP A 47 7.82 -3.04 -11.98
C ASP A 47 7.19 -2.22 -10.84
N ASP A 48 6.35 -1.25 -11.20
CA ASP A 48 5.68 -0.39 -10.23
C ASP A 48 4.78 -1.19 -9.28
N SER A 49 4.18 -2.29 -9.75
CA SER A 49 3.33 -3.16 -8.93
C SER A 49 4.13 -3.85 -7.80
N LEU A 50 5.36 -4.27 -8.08
CA LEU A 50 6.30 -4.80 -7.10
C LEU A 50 6.68 -3.73 -6.08
N VAL A 51 7.06 -2.54 -6.56
CA VAL A 51 7.47 -1.42 -5.68
C VAL A 51 6.33 -1.05 -4.74
N GLU A 52 5.12 -0.89 -5.26
CA GLU A 52 3.95 -0.59 -4.44
C GLU A 52 3.63 -1.69 -3.42
N ARG A 53 3.69 -2.96 -3.84
CA ARG A 53 3.41 -4.10 -2.95
C ARG A 53 4.40 -4.15 -1.79
N VAL A 54 5.69 -3.99 -2.07
CA VAL A 54 6.72 -3.94 -1.02
C VAL A 54 6.53 -2.71 -0.15
N THR A 55 6.24 -1.55 -0.74
CA THR A 55 5.97 -0.31 0.00
C THR A 55 4.78 -0.46 0.94
N ARG A 56 3.66 -1.09 0.52
CA ARG A 56 2.50 -1.37 1.40
C ARG A 56 2.89 -2.22 2.61
N LYS A 57 3.70 -3.25 2.40
CA LYS A 57 4.22 -4.11 3.48
C LYS A 57 5.07 -3.29 4.47
N GLU A 58 5.93 -2.42 3.98
CA GLU A 58 6.75 -1.56 4.84
C GLU A 58 5.91 -0.53 5.59
N VAL A 59 4.94 0.13 4.93
CA VAL A 59 4.00 1.05 5.60
C VAL A 59 3.28 0.36 6.76
N LYS A 60 2.80 -0.87 6.56
CA LYS A 60 2.16 -1.65 7.62
C LYS A 60 3.12 -1.93 8.79
N ARG A 61 4.37 -2.34 8.50
CA ARG A 61 5.40 -2.55 9.53
C ARG A 61 5.63 -1.29 10.37
N ARG A 62 5.64 -0.11 9.75
CA ARG A 62 5.76 1.18 10.47
C ARG A 62 4.54 1.44 11.34
N GLN A 63 3.34 1.22 10.81
CA GLN A 63 2.10 1.39 11.59
C GLN A 63 2.06 0.49 12.83
N ASP A 64 2.42 -0.79 12.68
CA ASP A 64 2.51 -1.73 13.80
C ASP A 64 3.58 -1.29 14.83
N ALA A 65 4.74 -0.79 14.36
CA ALA A 65 5.81 -0.27 15.22
C ALA A 65 5.42 1.01 15.96
N ILE A 66 4.71 1.95 15.31
CA ILE A 66 4.19 3.17 15.92
C ILE A 66 3.30 2.82 17.11
N GLU A 67 2.34 1.90 16.90
CA GLU A 67 1.45 1.45 17.96
C GLU A 67 2.21 0.80 19.12
N ALA A 68 3.19 -0.06 18.81
CA ALA A 68 4.01 -0.73 19.82
C ALA A 68 4.85 0.27 20.63
N TYR A 69 5.49 1.24 19.98
CA TYR A 69 6.29 2.27 20.66
C TYR A 69 5.44 3.19 21.53
N ARG A 70 4.27 3.61 21.06
CA ARG A 70 3.32 4.41 21.86
C ARG A 70 2.84 3.66 23.09
N LYS A 71 2.46 2.38 22.94
CA LYS A 71 2.07 1.52 24.06
C LYS A 71 3.19 1.36 25.09
N GLY A 72 4.44 1.36 24.63
CA GLY A 72 5.63 1.32 25.48
C GLY A 72 6.12 2.67 26.01
N GLY A 73 5.40 3.78 25.79
CA GLY A 73 5.80 5.12 26.23
C GLY A 73 7.02 5.71 25.49
N ARG A 74 7.38 5.15 24.32
CA ARG A 74 8.54 5.57 23.53
C ARG A 74 8.13 6.54 22.40
N GLU A 75 7.64 7.72 22.76
CA GLU A 75 7.06 8.68 21.80
C GLU A 75 8.03 9.12 20.70
N GLU A 76 9.30 9.37 21.02
CA GLU A 76 10.31 9.77 20.02
C GLU A 76 10.58 8.67 18.98
N ALA A 77 10.50 7.40 19.38
CA ALA A 77 10.61 6.28 18.44
C ALA A 77 9.37 6.21 17.53
N ALA A 78 8.17 6.41 18.09
CA ALA A 78 6.93 6.45 17.33
C ALA A 78 6.94 7.59 16.28
N ARG A 79 7.38 8.79 16.66
CA ARG A 79 7.51 9.94 15.73
C ARG A 79 8.47 9.67 14.59
N ARG A 80 9.58 8.98 14.86
CA ARG A 80 10.50 8.55 13.82
C ARG A 80 9.82 7.60 12.83
N GLU A 81 9.13 6.58 13.32
CA GLU A 81 8.39 5.64 12.46
C GLU A 81 7.30 6.34 11.63
N GLU A 82 6.62 7.34 12.18
CA GLU A 82 5.65 8.18 11.45
C GLU A 82 6.30 8.95 10.30
N ALA A 83 7.47 9.54 10.55
CA ALA A 83 8.21 10.27 9.54
C ALA A 83 8.71 9.34 8.43
N GLU A 84 9.22 8.16 8.76
CA GLU A 84 9.60 7.14 7.77
C GLU A 84 8.37 6.65 6.98
N MET A 85 7.24 6.40 7.65
CA MET A 85 5.99 5.99 7.02
C MET A 85 5.47 7.03 6.02
N ALA A 86 5.58 8.33 6.34
CA ALA A 86 5.16 9.41 5.44
C ALA A 86 5.93 9.41 4.11
N ILE A 87 7.24 9.14 4.16
CA ILE A 87 8.09 9.02 2.96
C ILE A 87 7.63 7.82 2.11
N LEU A 88 7.42 6.66 2.74
CA LEU A 88 6.96 5.46 2.06
C LEU A 88 5.59 5.64 1.40
N ARG A 89 4.66 6.35 2.05
CA ARG A 89 3.33 6.65 1.47
C ARG A 89 3.42 7.44 0.16
N GLY A 90 4.50 8.19 -0.06
CA GLY A 90 4.75 8.88 -1.34
C GLY A 90 5.00 7.95 -2.54
N TYR A 91 5.21 6.65 -2.31
CA TYR A 91 5.37 5.61 -3.34
C TYR A 91 4.11 4.78 -3.56
N LEU A 92 3.00 5.14 -2.91
CA LEU A 92 1.71 4.50 -3.08
C LEU A 92 0.74 5.45 -3.80
N PRO A 93 -0.22 4.91 -4.56
CA PRO A 93 -1.39 5.66 -4.97
C PRO A 93 -2.10 6.27 -3.75
N ALA A 94 -2.77 7.40 -3.95
CA ALA A 94 -3.57 8.02 -2.90
C ALA A 94 -4.60 7.01 -2.36
N ALA A 95 -4.59 6.79 -1.05
CA ALA A 95 -5.55 5.91 -0.40
C ALA A 95 -6.94 6.51 -0.53
N MET A 96 -7.90 5.68 -0.92
CA MET A 96 -9.29 6.08 -1.03
C MET A 96 -9.91 6.14 0.37
N THR A 97 -10.78 7.13 0.56
CA THR A 97 -11.65 7.23 1.73
C THR A 97 -12.68 6.09 1.73
N PRO A 98 -13.23 5.71 2.90
CA PRO A 98 -14.29 4.70 2.97
C PRO A 98 -15.46 4.99 2.01
N GLU A 99 -15.84 6.25 1.86
CA GLU A 99 -16.92 6.71 1.00
C GLU A 99 -16.60 6.51 -0.48
N GLN A 100 -15.36 6.81 -0.88
CA GLN A 100 -14.88 6.59 -2.24
C GLN A 100 -14.81 5.09 -2.56
N VAL A 101 -14.34 4.26 -1.61
CA VAL A 101 -14.33 2.80 -1.76
C VAL A 101 -15.76 2.27 -1.94
N GLU A 102 -16.70 2.73 -1.12
CA GLU A 102 -18.11 2.32 -1.25
C GLU A 102 -18.72 2.73 -2.59
N ALA A 103 -18.43 3.95 -3.07
CA ALA A 103 -18.91 4.42 -4.37
C ALA A 103 -18.41 3.53 -5.52
N GLU A 104 -17.12 3.21 -5.56
CA GLU A 104 -16.54 2.34 -6.58
C GLU A 104 -17.08 0.91 -6.51
N VAL A 105 -17.24 0.36 -5.31
CA VAL A 105 -17.82 -0.98 -5.15
C VAL A 105 -19.28 -1.00 -5.62
N ARG A 106 -20.04 0.07 -5.39
CA ARG A 106 -21.41 0.22 -5.90
C ARG A 106 -21.44 0.22 -7.42
N GLU A 107 -20.51 0.91 -8.08
CA GLU A 107 -20.37 0.90 -9.53
C GLU A 107 -20.04 -0.51 -10.05
N VAL A 108 -19.11 -1.21 -9.42
CA VAL A 108 -18.76 -2.60 -9.77
C VAL A 108 -19.98 -3.52 -9.66
N ILE A 109 -20.81 -3.36 -8.63
CA ILE A 109 -22.06 -4.14 -8.48
C ILE A 109 -23.04 -3.81 -9.60
N ALA A 110 -23.21 -2.53 -9.94
CA ALA A 110 -24.11 -2.09 -10.99
C ALA A 110 -23.69 -2.60 -12.39
N GLU A 111 -22.38 -2.67 -12.65
CA GLU A 111 -21.80 -3.22 -13.88
C GLU A 111 -21.98 -4.74 -13.98
N LEU A 112 -21.64 -5.46 -12.90
CA LEU A 112 -21.64 -6.92 -12.90
C LEU A 112 -23.04 -7.52 -12.79
N LYS A 113 -23.99 -6.78 -12.20
CA LYS A 113 -25.33 -7.26 -11.81
C LYS A 113 -25.27 -8.68 -11.23
N PRO A 114 -24.43 -8.89 -10.20
CA PRO A 114 -24.12 -10.21 -9.71
C PRO A 114 -25.34 -10.83 -9.01
N ASP A 115 -25.59 -12.11 -9.25
CA ASP A 115 -26.73 -12.83 -8.67
C ASP A 115 -26.29 -14.17 -8.02
N GLY A 116 -27.09 -14.62 -7.06
CA GLY A 116 -26.93 -15.89 -6.38
C GLY A 116 -25.76 -15.94 -5.39
N PRO A 117 -25.44 -17.14 -4.88
CA PRO A 117 -24.48 -17.34 -3.79
C PRO A 117 -23.03 -16.92 -4.12
N ASN A 118 -22.71 -16.73 -5.40
CA ASN A 118 -21.38 -16.34 -5.87
C ASN A 118 -21.22 -14.82 -6.04
N ALA A 119 -22.26 -14.02 -5.81
CA ALA A 119 -22.26 -12.58 -6.07
C ALA A 119 -21.12 -11.85 -5.35
N PHE A 120 -20.91 -12.16 -4.07
CA PHE A 120 -19.84 -11.57 -3.28
C PHE A 120 -18.46 -11.86 -3.86
N GLY A 121 -18.19 -13.09 -4.29
CA GLY A 121 -16.91 -13.47 -4.88
C GLY A 121 -16.63 -12.76 -6.20
N ALA A 122 -17.65 -12.59 -7.05
CA ALA A 122 -17.54 -11.86 -8.31
C ALA A 122 -17.21 -10.38 -8.07
N VAL A 123 -17.94 -9.72 -7.17
CA VAL A 123 -17.72 -8.33 -6.79
C VAL A 123 -16.33 -8.14 -6.19
N MET A 124 -15.92 -9.02 -5.27
CA MET A 124 -14.60 -8.95 -4.65
C MET A 124 -13.48 -9.03 -5.68
N LYS A 125 -13.58 -9.94 -6.66
CA LYS A 125 -12.56 -10.10 -7.71
C LYS A 125 -12.43 -8.82 -8.54
N ALA A 126 -13.54 -8.26 -9.00
CA ALA A 126 -13.53 -7.07 -9.84
C ALA A 126 -13.13 -5.81 -9.06
N ALA A 127 -13.71 -5.58 -7.88
CA ALA A 127 -13.42 -4.41 -7.07
C ALA A 127 -11.98 -4.41 -6.55
N THR A 128 -11.44 -5.56 -6.11
CA THR A 128 -10.04 -5.64 -5.66
C THR A 128 -9.07 -5.36 -6.80
N ALA A 129 -9.38 -5.80 -8.02
CA ALA A 129 -8.57 -5.48 -9.19
C ALA A 129 -8.66 -3.99 -9.56
N ARG A 130 -9.87 -3.42 -9.59
CA ARG A 130 -10.10 -2.00 -9.91
C ARG A 130 -9.45 -1.07 -8.87
N LEU A 131 -9.54 -1.43 -7.60
CA LEU A 131 -9.05 -0.64 -6.46
C LEU A 131 -7.65 -1.06 -6.01
N ALA A 132 -6.97 -1.87 -6.83
CA ALA A 132 -5.63 -2.36 -6.52
C ALA A 132 -4.70 -1.21 -6.15
N GLY A 133 -4.15 -1.29 -4.95
CA GLY A 133 -3.22 -0.31 -4.41
C GLY A 133 -3.80 1.03 -3.96
N ARG A 134 -5.11 1.25 -4.15
CA ARG A 134 -5.85 2.45 -3.71
C ARG A 134 -6.76 2.19 -2.51
N ALA A 135 -7.16 0.94 -2.28
CA ALA A 135 -7.94 0.55 -1.11
C ALA A 135 -7.42 -0.78 -0.54
N GLU A 136 -7.54 -0.97 0.77
CA GLU A 136 -7.24 -2.26 1.38
C GLU A 136 -8.35 -3.28 1.10
N GLY A 137 -7.97 -4.54 0.89
CA GLY A 137 -8.95 -5.61 0.64
C GLY A 137 -9.99 -5.77 1.75
N ALA A 138 -9.63 -5.44 3.00
CA ALA A 138 -10.57 -5.42 4.12
C ALA A 138 -11.63 -4.32 3.97
N GLN A 139 -11.24 -3.12 3.51
CA GLN A 139 -12.18 -2.02 3.24
C GLN A 139 -13.12 -2.37 2.09
N VAL A 140 -12.57 -2.93 1.00
CA VAL A 140 -13.36 -3.41 -0.14
C VAL A 140 -14.35 -4.49 0.29
N ALA A 141 -13.92 -5.45 1.10
CA ALA A 141 -14.78 -6.52 1.62
C ALA A 141 -15.90 -5.98 2.52
N ALA A 142 -15.60 -5.02 3.40
CA ALA A 142 -16.59 -4.39 4.25
C ALA A 142 -17.66 -3.65 3.43
N ALA A 143 -17.24 -2.86 2.44
CA ALA A 143 -18.15 -2.15 1.54
C ALA A 143 -19.01 -3.11 0.71
N ALA A 144 -18.41 -4.17 0.13
CA ALA A 144 -19.13 -5.16 -0.66
C ALA A 144 -20.18 -5.92 0.18
N ARG A 145 -19.85 -6.31 1.43
CA ARG A 145 -20.83 -6.95 2.33
C ARG A 145 -21.99 -6.02 2.66
N LYS A 146 -21.70 -4.75 2.94
CA LYS A 146 -22.71 -3.73 3.24
C LYS A 146 -23.68 -3.56 2.07
N LEU A 147 -23.15 -3.42 0.85
CA LEU A 147 -23.94 -3.13 -0.35
C LEU A 147 -24.74 -4.33 -0.87
N LEU A 148 -24.25 -5.56 -0.70
CA LEU A 148 -24.93 -6.78 -1.14
C LEU A 148 -25.93 -7.34 -0.11
N ALA A 149 -25.86 -6.90 1.15
CA ALA A 149 -26.86 -7.21 2.17
C ALA A 149 -28.07 -6.26 2.13
N SER A 150 -28.01 -5.24 1.27
CA SER A 150 -29.07 -4.26 1.00
C SER A 150 -29.91 -4.72 -0.19
#